data_AF-A0A4S8FD96-F1
#
_entry.id   AF-A0A4S8FD96-F1
#
_cell.length_a   1.000
_cell.length_b   1.000
_cell.length_c   1.000
_cell.angle_alpha   90.00
_cell.angle_beta   90.00
_cell.angle_gamma   90.00
#
_symmetry.space_group_name_H-M   'P 1'
#
loop_
_entity.id
_entity.type
_entity.pdbx_description
1 polymer ?
#
loop_
_entity_poly.entity_id
_entity_poly.type
_entity_poly.pdbx_seq_one_letter_code
_entity_poly.pdbx_strand_id
1 'polypeptide(L)'
;MPTRSLPLPPSLLPASRRHFLHQSMALAGAGLWLSGCTTAMNNTPPRIADHPMHHTRMPLSGWLDWEDPKSGHVWRVWLQMPESPPPAEGYPALVVLDGNAIFPLAAQWARLQQTRPAYVRGEPSIIIGIGHPSDTLFDSAKRNRDYTPPAPGAKAPEGGAEHLLDFLEHVLLADWIERLPLNRSKMGLFGHSLSGLFVLHSLFTRPALFTDYYAASPSIWWNDAYLLQEQAAFTQQYAKRYAAVPTEANLADVAHANVFLYAGSLEEPSSEARPANAPTTGQRHTVRLQITRAREMAAELSALQWPSLKAQFHLWPDLTHGDTMMPSLMQAVTNTGMPKAWKDADYGLRNPEKGR
;
A
#
# COMPACT_ATOMS: atom_id res chain seq x y z
N MET A 1 -26.74 -61.23 30.00
CA MET A 1 -26.26 -60.94 31.37
C MET A 1 -25.54 -59.60 31.35
N PRO A 2 -25.71 -58.69 32.34
CA PRO A 2 -26.95 -58.28 33.01
C PRO A 2 -27.14 -56.72 32.92
N THR A 3 -28.39 -56.24 32.75
CA THR A 3 -29.20 -55.41 33.69
C THR A 3 -28.82 -53.93 33.85
N ARG A 4 -29.68 -52.99 33.40
CA ARG A 4 -30.69 -52.18 34.15
C ARG A 4 -30.19 -50.71 34.21
N SER A 5 -30.97 -49.63 34.08
CA SER A 5 -32.42 -49.38 34.19
C SER A 5 -32.76 -47.96 33.68
N LEU A 6 -33.82 -47.84 32.85
CA LEU A 6 -34.72 -46.66 32.69
C LEU A 6 -35.85 -46.77 33.75
N PRO A 7 -36.65 -45.74 34.16
CA PRO A 7 -37.56 -44.88 33.35
C PRO A 7 -37.64 -43.39 33.80
N LEU A 8 -37.99 -42.36 32.98
CA LEU A 8 -39.29 -41.86 32.42
C LEU A 8 -40.18 -41.02 33.41
N PRO A 9 -41.13 -40.17 32.93
CA PRO A 9 -41.43 -38.75 33.30
C PRO A 9 -42.81 -38.64 34.04
N PRO A 10 -43.79 -37.70 33.87
CA PRO A 10 -43.92 -36.34 33.26
C PRO A 10 -44.75 -35.30 34.10
N SER A 11 -45.12 -34.18 33.44
CA SER A 11 -46.41 -33.44 33.56
C SER A 11 -46.59 -32.38 34.67
N LEU A 12 -46.92 -31.13 34.32
CA LEU A 12 -48.25 -30.47 34.15
C LEU A 12 -48.65 -29.63 35.39
N LEU A 13 -49.22 -28.46 35.08
CA LEU A 13 -49.72 -27.38 35.96
C LEU A 13 -50.61 -27.85 37.13
N PRO A 14 -50.86 -27.02 38.16
CA PRO A 14 -52.13 -26.28 38.13
C PRO A 14 -52.13 -24.86 38.75
N ALA A 15 -53.15 -24.10 38.37
CA ALA A 15 -53.63 -22.91 39.06
C ALA A 15 -54.60 -23.26 40.21
N SER A 16 -54.56 -22.54 41.34
CA SER A 16 -55.74 -22.18 42.19
C SER A 16 -55.25 -21.28 43.35
N ARG A 17 -55.79 -20.10 43.67
CA ARG A 17 -57.13 -19.62 44.13
C ARG A 17 -57.32 -19.65 45.66
N ARG A 18 -57.64 -18.45 46.20
CA ARG A 18 -58.30 -18.09 47.49
C ARG A 18 -57.38 -17.93 48.71
N HIS A 19 -57.58 -16.99 49.64
CA HIS A 19 -58.47 -15.84 49.88
C HIS A 19 -57.88 -15.11 51.09
N PHE A 20 -58.01 -13.78 51.22
CA PHE A 20 -58.62 -13.15 52.40
C PHE A 20 -58.91 -11.67 52.10
N LEU A 21 -60.16 -11.30 52.33
CA LEU A 21 -60.66 -9.93 52.33
C LEU A 21 -60.06 -9.15 53.51
N HIS A 22 -59.89 -7.84 53.34
CA HIS A 22 -60.58 -6.88 54.21
C HIS A 22 -60.83 -5.56 53.48
N GLN A 23 -62.11 -5.16 53.51
CA GLN A 23 -62.61 -3.86 53.13
C GLN A 23 -62.20 -2.80 54.15
N SER A 24 -61.89 -1.58 53.70
CA SER A 24 -62.28 -0.37 54.42
C SER A 24 -62.23 0.88 53.54
N MET A 25 -63.43 1.44 53.39
CA MET A 25 -63.80 2.86 53.39
C MET A 25 -63.21 3.82 52.35
N ALA A 26 -64.14 4.28 51.51
CA ALA A 26 -64.08 5.52 50.77
C ALA A 26 -63.84 6.73 51.68
N LEU A 27 -62.97 7.63 51.23
CA LEU A 27 -63.07 9.07 51.50
C LEU A 27 -62.74 9.81 50.21
N ALA A 28 -63.77 10.44 49.65
CA ALA A 28 -63.65 11.39 48.57
C ALA A 28 -62.85 12.59 49.06
N GLY A 29 -61.65 12.77 48.51
CA GLY A 29 -60.85 13.98 48.66
C GLY A 29 -60.53 14.52 47.28
N ALA A 30 -61.18 15.61 46.91
CA ALA A 30 -60.88 16.39 45.71
C ALA A 30 -59.45 16.95 45.83
N GLY A 31 -58.47 16.22 45.30
CA GLY A 31 -57.09 16.67 45.13
C GLY A 31 -56.92 17.24 43.73
N LEU A 32 -56.56 18.52 43.65
CA LEU A 32 -56.28 19.24 42.40
C LEU A 32 -55.39 18.42 41.46
N TRP A 33 -55.90 18.14 40.26
CA TRP A 33 -55.09 17.69 39.12
C TRP A 33 -54.22 18.85 38.65
N LEU A 34 -53.06 19.02 39.28
CA LEU A 34 -51.94 19.67 38.62
C LEU A 34 -51.37 18.64 37.65
N SER A 35 -51.85 18.68 36.40
CA SER A 35 -51.15 18.08 35.25
C SER A 35 -49.80 18.78 35.12
N GLY A 36 -48.84 18.38 35.95
CA GLY A 36 -47.45 18.70 35.74
C GLY A 36 -47.06 18.05 34.42
N CYS A 37 -46.86 18.86 33.38
CA CYS A 37 -46.10 18.46 32.22
C CYS A 37 -44.72 18.04 32.72
N THR A 38 -44.54 16.76 33.01
CA THR A 38 -43.22 16.17 33.08
C THR A 38 -42.70 16.15 31.66
N THR A 39 -42.12 17.27 31.22
CA THR A 39 -41.13 17.24 30.16
C THR A 39 -40.00 16.38 30.70
N ALA A 40 -40.08 15.08 30.46
CA ALA A 40 -38.94 14.19 30.57
C ALA A 40 -37.90 14.78 29.62
N MET A 41 -36.98 15.58 30.17
CA MET A 41 -35.79 15.97 29.46
C MET A 41 -35.09 14.67 29.15
N ASN A 42 -35.21 14.22 27.89
CA ASN A 42 -34.37 13.17 27.34
C ASN A 42 -32.94 13.72 27.34
N ASN A 43 -32.28 13.65 28.50
CA ASN A 43 -30.86 13.92 28.68
C ASN A 43 -30.04 12.73 28.14
N THR A 44 -30.36 12.28 26.93
CA THR A 44 -29.43 11.44 26.19
C THR A 44 -28.32 12.37 25.75
N PRO A 45 -27.08 12.19 26.23
CA PRO A 45 -25.97 12.98 25.72
C PRO A 45 -25.90 12.85 24.19
N PRO A 46 -25.55 13.91 23.46
CA PRO A 46 -25.44 13.85 22.00
C PRO A 46 -24.51 12.71 21.63
N ARG A 47 -24.82 12.01 20.52
CA ARG A 47 -23.91 10.96 20.07
C ARG A 47 -22.58 11.60 19.73
N ILE A 48 -21.49 10.87 19.93
CA ILE A 48 -20.16 11.38 19.62
C ILE A 48 -20.06 11.88 18.17
N ALA A 49 -20.78 11.21 17.25
CA ALA A 49 -20.88 11.59 15.84
C ALA A 49 -21.60 12.93 15.57
N ASP A 50 -22.38 13.43 16.52
CA ASP A 50 -23.12 14.69 16.40
C ASP A 50 -22.32 15.88 16.98
N HIS A 51 -21.14 15.64 17.57
CA HIS A 51 -20.26 16.72 18.02
C HIS A 51 -19.66 17.47 16.82
N PRO A 52 -19.42 18.79 16.95
CA PRO A 52 -18.69 19.55 15.94
C PRO A 52 -17.27 18.98 15.82
N MET A 53 -16.98 18.35 14.70
CA MET A 53 -15.66 17.81 14.38
C MET A 53 -14.90 18.77 13.49
N HIS A 54 -13.64 19.04 13.83
CA HIS A 54 -12.72 19.71 12.93
C HIS A 54 -12.14 18.70 11.94
N HIS A 55 -12.02 19.09 10.67
CA HIS A 55 -11.35 18.26 9.68
C HIS A 55 -9.87 18.09 10.03
N THR A 56 -9.40 16.85 10.05
CA THR A 56 -7.97 16.54 10.14
C THR A 56 -7.30 16.87 8.81
N ARG A 57 -6.19 17.62 8.87
CA ARG A 57 -5.33 17.92 7.72
C ARG A 57 -3.94 17.37 7.97
N MET A 58 -3.29 16.88 6.91
CA MET A 58 -1.89 16.51 6.95
C MET A 58 -1.04 17.74 6.62
N PRO A 59 -0.12 18.17 7.52
CA PRO A 59 0.75 19.31 7.27
C PRO A 59 1.55 19.18 5.97
N LEU A 60 1.81 20.33 5.33
CA LEU A 60 2.62 20.44 4.10
C LEU A 60 2.22 19.47 3.00
N SER A 61 0.92 19.13 2.95
CA SER A 61 0.37 18.16 2.03
C SER A 61 -0.82 18.73 1.28
N GLY A 62 -0.93 18.42 0.00
CA GLY A 62 -2.03 18.85 -0.85
C GLY A 62 -2.19 17.94 -2.05
N TRP A 63 -3.17 18.24 -2.88
CA TRP A 63 -3.39 17.56 -4.15
C TRP A 63 -3.97 18.52 -5.17
N LEU A 64 -3.77 18.20 -6.45
CA LEU A 64 -4.43 18.83 -7.58
C LEU A 64 -4.72 17.79 -8.66
N ASP A 65 -5.73 18.04 -9.48
CA ASP A 65 -5.98 17.23 -10.66
C ASP A 65 -5.18 17.84 -11.83
N TRP A 66 -4.35 17.02 -12.48
CA TRP A 66 -3.40 17.43 -13.50
C TRP A 66 -3.70 16.70 -14.81
N GLU A 67 -3.96 17.49 -15.86
CA GLU A 67 -4.21 16.99 -17.21
C GLU A 67 -2.89 16.83 -17.99
N ASP A 68 -2.68 15.67 -18.60
CA ASP A 68 -1.66 15.53 -19.64
C ASP A 68 -2.16 16.18 -20.94
N PRO A 69 -1.50 17.24 -21.44
CA PRO A 69 -1.93 17.93 -22.65
C PRO A 69 -1.87 17.06 -23.91
N LYS A 70 -1.12 15.95 -23.91
CA LYS A 70 -0.98 15.06 -25.06
C LYS A 70 -2.13 14.05 -25.16
N SER A 71 -2.47 13.38 -24.06
CA SER A 71 -3.54 12.37 -24.04
C SER A 71 -4.91 12.91 -23.61
N GLY A 72 -4.97 14.07 -22.95
CA GLY A 72 -6.18 14.59 -22.31
C GLY A 72 -6.60 13.80 -21.06
N HIS A 73 -5.77 12.84 -20.61
CA HIS A 73 -6.02 12.12 -19.37
C HIS A 73 -5.72 13.01 -18.17
N VAL A 74 -6.54 12.87 -17.12
CA VAL A 74 -6.39 13.61 -15.87
C VAL A 74 -6.06 12.64 -14.74
N TRP A 75 -4.99 12.92 -14.02
CA TRP A 75 -4.61 12.22 -12.80
C TRP A 75 -4.68 13.14 -11.59
N ARG A 76 -5.03 12.59 -10.43
CA ARG A 76 -4.90 13.31 -9.16
C ARG A 76 -3.47 13.18 -8.68
N VAL A 77 -2.76 14.30 -8.59
CA VAL A 77 -1.40 14.37 -8.08
C VAL A 77 -1.44 14.90 -6.66
N TRP A 78 -1.02 14.07 -5.71
CA TRP A 78 -0.83 14.40 -4.31
C TRP A 78 0.64 14.75 -4.07
N LEU A 79 0.90 15.72 -3.19
CA LEU A 79 2.25 16.13 -2.82
C LEU A 79 2.32 16.29 -1.31
N GLN A 80 3.34 15.70 -0.67
CA GLN A 80 3.76 16.04 0.68
C GLN A 80 5.22 16.50 0.67
N MET A 81 5.44 17.72 1.18
CA MET A 81 6.77 18.30 1.36
C MET A 81 7.30 18.03 2.76
N PRO A 82 8.60 17.71 2.93
CA PRO A 82 9.20 17.58 4.25
C PRO A 82 9.15 18.84 5.10
N GLU A 83 9.11 18.67 6.42
CA GLU A 83 9.17 19.78 7.38
C GLU A 83 10.59 20.32 7.60
N SER A 84 11.62 19.51 7.31
CA SER A 84 13.03 19.88 7.41
C SER A 84 13.59 20.39 6.08
N PRO A 85 14.60 21.28 6.07
CA PRO A 85 15.24 21.76 4.84
C PRO A 85 15.81 20.64 3.95
N PRO A 86 15.99 20.88 2.65
CA PRO A 86 16.56 19.88 1.73
C PRO A 86 18.02 19.56 2.07
N PRO A 87 18.46 18.31 1.83
CA PRO A 87 19.87 17.98 1.69
C PRO A 87 20.54 18.81 0.59
N ALA A 88 21.88 18.88 0.59
CA ALA A 88 22.63 19.67 -0.39
C ALA A 88 22.38 19.21 -1.83
N GLU A 89 22.17 17.90 -2.02
CA GLU A 89 21.86 17.27 -3.30
C GLU A 89 20.36 17.27 -3.65
N GLY A 90 19.52 17.92 -2.84
CA GLY A 90 18.06 17.91 -2.97
C GLY A 90 17.39 16.76 -2.20
N TYR A 91 16.07 16.84 -2.07
CA TYR A 91 15.26 15.81 -1.44
C TYR A 91 15.22 14.55 -2.30
N PRO A 92 15.46 13.36 -1.73
CA PRO A 92 14.97 12.12 -2.34
C PRO A 92 13.44 12.14 -2.41
N ALA A 93 12.85 11.45 -3.38
CA ALA A 93 11.41 11.38 -3.53
C ALA A 93 10.90 9.96 -3.79
N LEU A 94 9.68 9.68 -3.32
CA LEU A 94 8.95 8.45 -3.63
C LEU A 94 7.65 8.79 -4.33
N VAL A 95 7.52 8.35 -5.57
CA VAL A 95 6.26 8.31 -6.30
C VAL A 95 5.48 7.08 -5.85
N VAL A 96 4.31 7.28 -5.27
CA VAL A 96 3.39 6.22 -4.86
C VAL A 96 2.19 6.22 -5.78
N LEU A 97 2.05 5.15 -6.55
CA LEU A 97 0.83 4.93 -7.33
C LEU A 97 -0.33 4.66 -6.36
N ASP A 98 -1.56 4.72 -6.85
CA ASP A 98 -2.74 4.47 -6.02
C ASP A 98 -2.93 5.51 -4.92
N GLY A 99 -2.55 6.76 -5.24
CA GLY A 99 -2.46 7.87 -4.30
C GLY A 99 -3.72 8.09 -3.47
N ASN A 100 -4.91 7.96 -4.06
CA ASN A 100 -6.18 8.08 -3.31
C ASN A 100 -6.26 7.11 -2.12
N ALA A 101 -5.68 5.92 -2.25
CA ALA A 101 -5.69 4.89 -1.21
C ALA A 101 -4.52 5.03 -0.24
N ILE A 102 -3.30 5.28 -0.74
CA ILE A 102 -2.09 5.06 0.05
C ILE A 102 -1.24 6.30 0.31
N PHE A 103 -1.49 7.42 -0.37
CA PHE A 103 -0.69 8.65 -0.16
C PHE A 103 -0.70 9.12 1.30
N PRO A 104 -1.85 9.21 2.00
CA PRO A 104 -1.85 9.66 3.41
C PRO A 104 -1.00 8.77 4.32
N LEU A 105 -0.94 7.47 4.03
CA LEU A 105 -0.16 6.50 4.80
C LEU A 105 1.34 6.69 4.55
N ALA A 106 1.73 6.84 3.28
CA ALA A 106 3.11 7.07 2.87
C ALA A 106 3.65 8.40 3.44
N ALA A 107 2.89 9.48 3.27
CA ALA A 107 3.25 10.82 3.71
C ALA A 107 3.33 10.92 5.24
N GLN A 108 2.36 10.35 5.97
CA GLN A 108 2.41 10.34 7.43
C GLN A 108 3.57 9.48 7.96
N TRP A 109 3.89 8.37 7.30
CA TRP A 109 5.05 7.57 7.65
C TRP A 109 6.36 8.32 7.39
N ALA A 110 6.51 9.00 6.24
CA ALA A 110 7.68 9.83 5.94
C ALA A 110 7.92 10.91 6.99
N ARG A 111 6.84 11.59 7.43
CA ARG A 111 6.90 12.57 8.53
C ARG A 111 7.33 11.93 9.85
N LEU A 112 6.80 10.76 10.19
CA LEU A 112 7.19 10.04 11.41
C LEU A 112 8.66 9.64 11.40
N GLN A 113 9.23 9.26 10.25
CA GLN A 113 10.66 8.95 10.15
C GLN A 113 11.54 10.14 10.54
N GLN A 114 11.07 11.37 10.31
CA GLN A 114 11.77 12.60 10.69
C GLN A 114 11.67 12.95 12.18
N THR A 115 10.96 12.18 13.02
CA THR A 115 10.98 12.38 14.48
C THR A 115 12.04 11.53 15.17
N ARG A 116 12.73 10.64 14.44
CA ARG A 116 13.75 9.73 14.99
C ARG A 116 15.02 10.48 15.45
N PRO A 117 15.81 9.91 16.37
CA PRO A 117 17.12 10.47 16.74
C PRO A 117 18.03 10.66 15.53
N ALA A 118 18.83 11.73 15.49
CA ALA A 118 19.62 12.13 14.32
C ALA A 118 20.51 11.02 13.73
N TYR A 119 21.08 10.14 14.58
CA TYR A 119 21.96 9.05 14.15
C TYR A 119 21.24 7.87 13.48
N VAL A 120 19.92 7.77 13.63
CA VAL A 120 19.01 6.79 12.99
C VAL A 120 17.86 7.49 12.26
N ARG A 121 18.01 8.78 11.94
CA ARG A 121 17.09 9.55 11.11
C ARG A 121 17.57 9.59 9.66
N GLY A 122 16.71 9.16 8.74
CA GLY A 122 16.98 9.27 7.31
C GLY A 122 16.88 10.72 6.83
N GLU A 123 17.36 11.00 5.63
CA GLU A 123 17.08 12.22 4.91
C GLU A 123 15.57 12.48 4.81
N PRO A 124 15.13 13.74 4.93
CA PRO A 124 13.75 14.11 4.63
C PRO A 124 13.43 13.81 3.16
N SER A 125 12.26 13.22 2.87
CA SER A 125 11.87 12.81 1.52
C SER A 125 10.52 13.36 1.09
N ILE A 126 10.40 13.74 -0.18
CA ILE A 126 9.12 14.14 -0.79
C ILE A 126 8.30 12.89 -1.11
N ILE A 127 7.00 12.91 -0.79
CA ILE A 127 6.05 11.87 -1.23
C ILE A 127 5.14 12.46 -2.30
N ILE A 128 5.06 11.77 -3.44
CA ILE A 128 4.25 12.15 -4.59
C ILE A 128 3.22 11.06 -4.83
N GLY A 129 1.94 11.32 -4.61
CA GLY A 129 0.89 10.35 -4.87
C GLY A 129 0.29 10.51 -6.26
N ILE A 130 0.12 9.42 -7.00
CA ILE A 130 -0.53 9.42 -8.30
C ILE A 130 -1.80 8.61 -8.21
N GLY A 131 -2.92 9.26 -8.49
CA GLY A 131 -4.23 8.64 -8.40
C GLY A 131 -5.20 9.20 -9.44
N HIS A 132 -6.48 9.15 -9.12
CA HIS A 132 -7.56 9.51 -10.04
C HIS A 132 -8.44 10.62 -9.45
N PRO A 133 -9.03 11.49 -10.29
CA PRO A 133 -9.89 12.59 -9.86
C PRO A 133 -11.24 12.08 -9.36
N SER A 134 -11.23 11.48 -8.17
CA SER A 134 -12.41 10.93 -7.48
C SER A 134 -12.10 10.75 -5.98
N ASP A 135 -13.13 10.59 -5.17
CA ASP A 135 -12.96 10.28 -3.74
C ASP A 135 -12.87 8.77 -3.46
N THR A 136 -12.96 7.94 -4.51
CA THR A 136 -12.78 6.49 -4.36
C THR A 136 -11.32 6.15 -4.11
N LEU A 137 -11.07 5.17 -3.23
CA LEU A 137 -9.70 4.66 -3.00
C LEU A 137 -9.14 3.99 -4.28
N PHE A 138 -10.02 3.32 -5.04
CA PHE A 138 -9.67 2.56 -6.23
C PHE A 138 -10.69 2.80 -7.36
N ASP A 139 -10.32 3.55 -8.41
CA ASP A 139 -11.08 3.60 -9.67
C ASP A 139 -10.65 2.42 -10.57
N SER A 140 -11.38 1.31 -10.51
CA SER A 140 -10.98 0.07 -11.21
C SER A 140 -10.80 0.26 -12.72
N ALA A 141 -11.62 1.08 -13.38
CA ALA A 141 -11.53 1.27 -14.82
C ALA A 141 -10.26 2.06 -15.19
N LYS A 142 -9.99 3.17 -14.51
CA LYS A 142 -8.78 3.95 -14.75
C LYS A 142 -7.50 3.22 -14.32
N ARG A 143 -7.56 2.41 -13.26
CA ARG A 143 -6.44 1.55 -12.83
C ARG A 143 -6.11 0.48 -13.85
N ASN A 144 -7.13 -0.21 -14.39
CA ASN A 144 -6.91 -1.17 -15.46
C ASN A 144 -6.28 -0.48 -16.67
N ARG A 145 -6.74 0.72 -17.04
CA ARG A 145 -6.10 1.52 -18.10
C ARG A 145 -4.66 1.88 -17.81
N ASP A 146 -4.42 2.55 -16.70
CA ASP A 146 -3.15 3.25 -16.44
C ASP A 146 -2.02 2.33 -16.01
N TYR A 147 -2.32 1.13 -15.50
CA TYR A 147 -1.29 0.26 -14.93
C TYR A 147 -1.02 -1.03 -15.70
N THR A 148 -1.74 -1.26 -16.80
CA THR A 148 -1.49 -2.43 -17.64
C THR A 148 -0.71 -2.05 -18.90
N PRO A 149 0.39 -2.78 -19.21
CA PRO A 149 1.17 -2.56 -20.43
C PRO A 149 0.33 -2.69 -21.71
N PRO A 150 0.73 -2.07 -22.83
CA PRO A 150 0.05 -2.16 -24.13
C PRO A 150 0.27 -3.53 -24.80
N ALA A 151 -0.14 -4.60 -24.12
CA ALA A 151 0.11 -5.97 -24.55
C ALA A 151 -0.85 -6.41 -25.67
N PRO A 152 -0.42 -7.32 -26.57
CA PRO A 152 -1.31 -7.92 -27.56
C PRO A 152 -2.54 -8.57 -26.90
N GLY A 153 -3.73 -8.24 -27.41
CA GLY A 153 -4.99 -8.80 -26.92
C GLY A 153 -5.54 -8.17 -25.63
N ALA A 154 -4.88 -7.14 -25.07
CA ALA A 154 -5.39 -6.39 -23.93
C ALA A 154 -6.80 -5.84 -24.22
N LYS A 155 -7.70 -5.93 -23.23
CA LYS A 155 -9.12 -5.55 -23.41
C LYS A 155 -9.36 -4.19 -22.81
N ALA A 156 -10.09 -3.33 -23.51
CA ALA A 156 -10.48 -2.03 -22.96
C ALA A 156 -11.11 -2.18 -21.55
N PRO A 157 -10.68 -1.36 -20.57
CA PRO A 157 -9.85 -0.17 -20.74
C PRO A 157 -8.33 -0.40 -20.62
N GLU A 158 -7.83 -1.63 -20.55
CA GLU A 158 -6.40 -1.97 -20.39
C GLU A 158 -5.49 -1.45 -21.52
N GLY A 159 -4.18 -1.39 -21.26
CA GLY A 159 -3.14 -1.09 -22.25
C GLY A 159 -2.61 0.34 -22.24
N GLY A 160 -2.97 1.15 -21.26
CA GLY A 160 -2.66 2.58 -21.20
C GLY A 160 -1.43 2.97 -20.39
N ALA A 161 -0.60 2.01 -19.93
CA ALA A 161 0.56 2.32 -19.09
C ALA A 161 1.52 3.34 -19.69
N GLU A 162 1.73 3.31 -21.01
CA GLU A 162 2.62 4.27 -21.68
C GLU A 162 2.11 5.73 -21.58
N HIS A 163 0.80 5.96 -21.49
CA HIS A 163 0.27 7.31 -21.27
C HIS A 163 0.60 7.82 -19.87
N LEU A 164 0.53 6.96 -18.86
CA LEU A 164 0.93 7.34 -17.51
C LEU A 164 2.45 7.55 -17.43
N LEU A 165 3.26 6.70 -18.09
CA LEU A 165 4.72 6.91 -18.15
C LEU A 165 5.09 8.22 -18.85
N ASP A 166 4.46 8.53 -19.99
CA ASP A 166 4.63 9.82 -20.68
C ASP A 166 4.28 10.99 -19.77
N PHE A 167 3.17 10.91 -19.03
CA PHE A 167 2.78 11.93 -18.07
C PHE A 167 3.82 12.09 -16.95
N LEU A 168 4.24 10.99 -16.33
CA LEU A 168 5.22 11.03 -15.24
C LEU A 168 6.54 11.66 -15.70
N GLU A 169 7.06 11.24 -16.85
CA GLU A 169 8.37 11.67 -17.36
C GLU A 169 8.33 13.08 -17.94
N HIS A 170 7.42 13.34 -18.88
CA HIS A 170 7.49 14.51 -19.74
C HIS A 170 6.59 15.66 -19.27
N VAL A 171 5.67 15.41 -18.35
CA VAL A 171 4.78 16.45 -17.81
C VAL A 171 5.10 16.71 -16.35
N LEU A 172 4.91 15.72 -15.49
CA LEU A 172 5.01 15.91 -14.05
C LEU A 172 6.45 16.15 -13.59
N LEU A 173 7.34 15.18 -13.82
CA LEU A 173 8.73 15.27 -13.33
C LEU A 173 9.53 16.32 -14.10
N ALA A 174 9.28 16.48 -15.40
CA ALA A 174 9.88 17.54 -16.19
C ALA A 174 9.57 18.95 -15.64
N ASP A 175 8.33 19.21 -15.19
CA ASP A 175 7.97 20.50 -14.58
C ASP A 175 8.50 20.63 -13.14
N TRP A 176 8.43 19.57 -12.35
CA TRP A 176 8.71 19.66 -10.91
C TRP A 176 10.20 19.76 -10.57
N ILE A 177 11.09 19.19 -11.40
CA ILE A 177 12.53 19.27 -11.12
C ILE A 177 13.06 20.70 -11.20
N GLU A 178 12.40 21.59 -11.95
CA GLU A 178 12.76 23.01 -12.02
C GLU A 178 12.16 23.82 -10.85
N ARG A 179 11.19 23.25 -10.11
CA ARG A 179 10.39 23.97 -9.09
C ARG A 179 10.55 23.45 -7.68
N LEU A 180 11.06 22.23 -7.53
CA LEU A 180 11.30 21.56 -6.27
C LEU A 180 12.78 21.18 -6.20
N PRO A 181 13.43 21.27 -5.02
CA PRO A 181 14.81 20.81 -4.86
C PRO A 181 14.84 19.27 -4.82
N LEU A 182 14.57 18.62 -5.97
CA LEU A 182 14.51 17.16 -6.12
C LEU A 182 15.89 16.60 -6.45
N ASN A 183 16.26 15.50 -5.79
CA ASN A 183 17.40 14.70 -6.17
C ASN A 183 16.99 13.65 -7.20
N ARG A 184 17.28 13.91 -8.48
CA ARG A 184 17.00 12.99 -9.60
C ARG A 184 17.65 11.61 -9.44
N SER A 185 18.75 11.53 -8.72
CA SER A 185 19.48 10.27 -8.47
C SER A 185 18.96 9.50 -7.25
N LYS A 186 17.86 9.95 -6.62
CA LYS A 186 17.19 9.29 -5.51
C LYS A 186 15.66 9.35 -5.69
N MET A 187 15.18 8.80 -6.81
CA MET A 187 13.77 8.77 -7.21
C MET A 187 13.23 7.34 -7.11
N GLY A 188 12.29 7.11 -6.20
CA GLY A 188 11.62 5.82 -6.05
C GLY A 188 10.25 5.77 -6.72
N LEU A 189 9.83 4.58 -7.15
CA LEU A 189 8.47 4.27 -7.59
C LEU A 189 7.91 3.08 -6.80
N PHE A 190 6.74 3.26 -6.21
CA PHE A 190 6.02 2.21 -5.47
C PHE A 190 4.65 1.93 -6.08
N GLY A 191 4.29 0.65 -6.14
CA GLY A 191 2.97 0.20 -6.52
C GLY A 191 2.64 -1.19 -5.98
N HIS A 192 1.34 -1.47 -5.85
CA HIS A 192 0.79 -2.73 -5.36
C HIS A 192 -0.12 -3.38 -6.41
N SER A 193 -0.08 -4.70 -6.54
CA SER A 193 -0.96 -5.44 -7.45
C SER A 193 -0.79 -5.00 -8.92
N LEU A 194 -1.80 -4.42 -9.57
CA LEU A 194 -1.67 -3.84 -10.91
C LEU A 194 -0.71 -2.65 -10.95
N SER A 195 -0.70 -1.77 -9.95
CA SER A 195 0.30 -0.68 -9.94
C SER A 195 1.71 -1.22 -9.67
N GLY A 196 1.84 -2.40 -9.05
CA GLY A 196 3.11 -3.15 -8.97
C GLY A 196 3.56 -3.75 -10.31
N LEU A 197 2.60 -4.19 -11.16
CA LEU A 197 2.89 -4.55 -12.56
C LEU A 197 3.42 -3.33 -13.33
N PHE A 198 2.81 -2.16 -13.15
CA PHE A 198 3.29 -0.91 -13.76
C PHE A 198 4.69 -0.52 -13.29
N VAL A 199 5.03 -0.71 -12.01
CA VAL A 199 6.40 -0.45 -11.51
C VAL A 199 7.44 -1.25 -12.29
N LEU A 200 7.17 -2.54 -12.55
CA LEU A 200 8.08 -3.39 -13.30
C LEU A 200 8.10 -3.05 -14.79
N HIS A 201 6.95 -2.71 -15.37
CA HIS A 201 6.86 -2.20 -16.73
C HIS A 201 7.72 -0.93 -16.90
N SER A 202 7.61 0.04 -15.97
CA SER A 202 8.44 1.25 -15.95
C SER A 202 9.94 0.93 -15.90
N LEU A 203 10.35 -0.06 -15.11
CA LEU A 203 11.75 -0.51 -15.08
C LEU A 203 12.18 -1.07 -16.44
N PHE A 204 11.34 -1.89 -17.07
CA PHE A 204 11.73 -2.58 -18.30
C PHE A 204 11.69 -1.70 -19.54
N THR A 205 10.81 -0.70 -19.59
CA THR A 205 10.65 0.19 -20.75
C THR A 205 11.33 1.54 -20.59
N ARG A 206 11.40 2.09 -19.37
CA ARG A 206 12.01 3.40 -19.05
C ARG A 206 12.92 3.36 -17.82
N PRO A 207 13.95 2.50 -17.81
CA PRO A 207 14.77 2.22 -16.62
C PRO A 207 15.51 3.43 -16.02
N ALA A 208 15.66 4.52 -16.77
CA ALA A 208 16.33 5.74 -16.32
C ALA A 208 15.41 6.70 -15.52
N LEU A 209 14.10 6.43 -15.48
CA LEU A 209 13.12 7.34 -14.87
C LEU A 209 13.18 7.31 -13.33
N PHE A 210 13.45 6.13 -12.76
CA PHE A 210 13.57 5.92 -11.32
C PHE A 210 14.83 5.11 -10.99
N THR A 211 15.31 5.28 -9.76
CA THR A 211 16.48 4.57 -9.20
C THR A 211 16.08 3.42 -8.30
N ASP A 212 14.89 3.46 -7.71
CA ASP A 212 14.40 2.46 -6.79
C ASP A 212 12.96 2.03 -7.15
N TYR A 213 12.77 0.75 -7.42
CA TYR A 213 11.52 0.17 -7.88
C TYR A 213 10.97 -0.77 -6.80
N TYR A 214 9.82 -0.42 -6.22
CA TYR A 214 9.16 -1.17 -5.15
C TYR A 214 7.86 -1.78 -5.66
N ALA A 215 7.94 -3.03 -6.12
CA ALA A 215 6.82 -3.76 -6.71
C ALA A 215 6.23 -4.71 -5.66
N ALA A 216 5.14 -4.28 -5.02
CA ALA A 216 4.47 -5.07 -3.99
C ALA A 216 3.38 -5.97 -4.58
N SER A 217 3.50 -7.29 -4.38
CA SER A 217 2.57 -8.28 -4.93
C SER A 217 2.26 -8.02 -6.42
N PRO A 218 3.27 -7.80 -7.29
CA PRO A 218 3.04 -7.31 -8.64
C PRO A 218 2.28 -8.34 -9.46
N SER A 219 1.29 -7.90 -10.24
CA SER A 219 0.45 -8.80 -11.04
C SER A 219 1.16 -9.32 -12.30
N ILE A 220 2.34 -9.94 -12.14
CA ILE A 220 3.16 -10.49 -13.22
C ILE A 220 2.38 -11.52 -14.05
N TRP A 221 1.39 -12.18 -13.46
CA TRP A 221 0.50 -13.13 -14.14
C TRP A 221 -0.43 -12.51 -15.19
N TRP A 222 -0.61 -11.19 -15.17
CA TRP A 222 -1.53 -10.50 -16.07
C TRP A 222 -1.16 -10.75 -17.54
N ASN A 223 -2.20 -10.91 -18.38
CA ASN A 223 -2.14 -11.18 -19.82
C ASN A 223 -1.09 -12.26 -20.19
N ASP A 224 -1.29 -13.47 -19.68
CA ASP A 224 -0.40 -14.63 -19.91
C ASP A 224 1.08 -14.35 -19.59
N ALA A 225 1.30 -13.58 -18.51
CA ALA A 225 2.61 -13.14 -18.07
C ALA A 225 3.41 -12.37 -19.13
N TYR A 226 2.73 -11.51 -19.90
CA TYR A 226 3.32 -10.62 -20.89
C TYR A 226 4.56 -9.86 -20.39
N LEU A 227 4.58 -9.47 -19.11
CA LEU A 227 5.70 -8.75 -18.50
C LEU A 227 7.05 -9.50 -18.61
N LEU A 228 7.04 -10.84 -18.72
CA LEU A 228 8.27 -11.62 -18.94
C LEU A 228 8.90 -11.34 -20.31
N GLN A 229 8.10 -10.97 -21.31
CA GLN A 229 8.61 -10.55 -22.63
C GLN A 229 9.32 -9.20 -22.53
N GLU A 230 8.77 -8.26 -21.74
CA GLU A 230 9.41 -6.98 -21.48
C GLU A 230 10.72 -7.13 -20.70
N GLN A 231 10.76 -8.03 -19.71
CA GLN A 231 12.00 -8.37 -18.99
C GLN A 231 13.08 -8.92 -19.93
N ALA A 232 12.71 -9.80 -20.88
CA ALA A 232 13.63 -10.35 -21.86
C ALA A 232 14.17 -9.26 -22.80
N ALA A 233 13.30 -8.36 -23.29
CA ALA A 233 13.70 -7.22 -24.11
C ALA A 233 14.62 -6.26 -23.34
N PHE A 234 14.27 -5.94 -22.08
CA PHE A 234 15.09 -5.12 -21.18
C PHE A 234 16.50 -5.69 -21.02
N THR A 235 16.59 -7.01 -20.80
CA THR A 235 17.87 -7.70 -20.62
C THR A 235 18.76 -7.58 -21.86
N GLN A 236 18.17 -7.64 -23.06
CA GLN A 236 18.92 -7.49 -24.31
C GLN A 236 19.31 -6.04 -24.59
N GLN A 237 18.38 -5.10 -24.40
CA GLN A 237 18.55 -3.70 -24.78
C GLN A 237 19.47 -2.94 -23.82
N TYR A 238 19.39 -3.20 -22.52
CA TYR A 238 20.05 -2.39 -21.48
C TYR A 238 21.29 -3.05 -20.86
N ALA A 239 21.71 -4.22 -21.36
CA ALA A 239 22.91 -4.91 -20.87
C ALA A 239 24.14 -4.01 -20.79
N LYS A 240 24.44 -3.27 -21.87
CA LYS A 240 25.61 -2.37 -21.90
C LYS A 240 25.53 -1.26 -20.84
N ARG A 241 24.32 -0.76 -20.55
CA ARG A 241 24.10 0.35 -19.62
C ARG A 241 24.32 -0.08 -18.17
N TYR A 242 23.84 -1.26 -17.80
CA TYR A 242 23.87 -1.75 -16.42
C TYR A 242 25.07 -2.66 -16.09
N ALA A 243 25.65 -3.34 -17.09
CA ALA A 243 26.84 -4.17 -16.91
C ALA A 243 28.14 -3.35 -16.84
N ALA A 244 28.11 -2.07 -17.21
CA ALA A 244 29.27 -1.18 -17.11
C ALA A 244 29.65 -0.98 -15.63
N VAL A 245 30.93 -1.17 -15.32
CA VAL A 245 31.45 -0.92 -13.97
C VAL A 245 31.46 0.60 -13.72
N PRO A 246 30.84 1.08 -12.63
CA PRO A 246 30.93 2.49 -12.27
C PRO A 246 32.38 2.87 -11.95
N THR A 247 32.83 3.98 -12.52
CA THR A 247 34.13 4.62 -12.30
C THR A 247 33.90 6.08 -11.93
N GLU A 248 34.88 6.75 -11.32
CA GLU A 248 34.78 8.19 -11.04
C GLU A 248 34.46 9.04 -12.28
N ALA A 249 34.92 8.60 -13.46
CA ALA A 249 34.72 9.32 -14.71
C ALA A 249 33.32 9.17 -15.33
N ASN A 250 32.55 8.13 -14.98
CA ASN A 250 31.21 7.88 -15.53
C ASN A 250 30.12 7.80 -14.44
N LEU A 251 30.46 8.09 -13.19
CA LEU A 251 29.58 7.93 -12.02
C LEU A 251 28.28 8.75 -12.11
N ALA A 252 28.30 9.89 -12.82
CA ALA A 252 27.12 10.70 -13.10
C ALA A 252 26.22 10.11 -14.22
N ASP A 253 26.78 9.28 -15.10
CA ASP A 253 26.10 8.70 -16.27
C ASP A 253 25.66 7.24 -16.05
N VAL A 254 26.17 6.60 -14.99
CA VAL A 254 25.84 5.22 -14.66
C VAL A 254 24.41 5.16 -14.11
N ALA A 255 23.53 4.54 -14.88
CA ALA A 255 22.19 4.25 -14.40
C ALA A 255 22.24 3.21 -13.29
N HIS A 256 21.48 3.46 -12.25
CA HIS A 256 21.35 2.57 -11.10
C HIS A 256 19.88 2.16 -10.95
N ALA A 257 19.64 0.89 -10.65
CA ALA A 257 18.31 0.36 -10.34
C ALA A 257 18.39 -0.58 -9.13
N ASN A 258 17.73 -0.23 -8.02
CA ASN A 258 17.40 -1.17 -6.96
C ASN A 258 15.97 -1.67 -7.19
N VAL A 259 15.76 -2.97 -7.25
CA VAL A 259 14.46 -3.59 -7.53
C VAL A 259 14.06 -4.44 -6.32
N PHE A 260 12.95 -4.08 -5.71
CA PHE A 260 12.39 -4.77 -4.55
C PHE A 260 11.06 -5.40 -4.97
N LEU A 261 11.03 -6.73 -5.02
CA LEU A 261 9.80 -7.49 -5.25
C LEU A 261 9.29 -8.05 -3.92
N TYR A 262 8.01 -7.84 -3.63
CA TYR A 262 7.38 -8.32 -2.41
C TYR A 262 6.25 -9.30 -2.70
N ALA A 263 6.04 -10.24 -1.79
CA ALA A 263 4.81 -11.01 -1.70
C ALA A 263 4.51 -11.37 -0.23
N GLY A 264 3.25 -11.62 0.07
CA GLY A 264 2.79 -12.22 1.31
C GLY A 264 2.78 -13.75 1.20
N SER A 265 3.10 -14.45 2.28
CA SER A 265 3.16 -15.91 2.26
C SER A 265 1.82 -16.60 2.04
N LEU A 266 0.69 -15.88 2.16
CA LEU A 266 -0.65 -16.41 1.93
C LEU A 266 -1.19 -16.08 0.52
N GLU A 267 -0.38 -15.48 -0.36
CA GLU A 267 -0.79 -15.11 -1.71
C GLU A 267 -0.87 -16.29 -2.69
N GLU A 268 -0.07 -17.33 -2.42
CA GLU A 268 -0.01 -18.55 -3.21
C GLU A 268 -0.12 -19.74 -2.25
N PRO A 269 -1.06 -20.66 -2.48
CA PRO A 269 -1.21 -21.81 -1.59
C PRO A 269 0.04 -22.68 -1.69
N SER A 270 0.71 -22.91 -0.56
CA SER A 270 1.61 -24.06 -0.45
C SER A 270 0.75 -25.33 -0.53
N SER A 271 1.30 -26.40 -1.10
CA SER A 271 0.60 -27.67 -1.30
C SER A 271 0.08 -28.34 -0.01
N GLU A 272 0.32 -27.77 1.19
CA GLU A 272 0.09 -28.44 2.48
C GLU A 272 -0.99 -27.83 3.40
N ALA A 273 -1.55 -26.64 3.16
CA ALA A 273 -2.58 -26.12 4.07
C ALA A 273 -3.48 -25.07 3.44
N ARG A 274 -4.63 -25.50 2.89
CA ARG A 274 -5.73 -24.57 2.61
C ARG A 274 -6.61 -24.45 3.86
N PRO A 275 -6.81 -23.25 4.44
CA PRO A 275 -7.78 -23.04 5.52
C PRO A 275 -9.19 -23.45 5.07
N ALA A 276 -9.94 -24.17 5.91
CA ALA A 276 -11.25 -24.72 5.58
C ALA A 276 -12.30 -23.65 5.21
N ASN A 277 -12.06 -22.39 5.57
CA ASN A 277 -12.90 -21.22 5.33
C ASN A 277 -12.38 -20.30 4.20
N ALA A 278 -11.32 -20.68 3.48
CA ALA A 278 -10.84 -19.91 2.34
C ALA A 278 -11.85 -19.96 1.17
N PRO A 279 -12.27 -18.81 0.60
CA PRO A 279 -13.20 -18.75 -0.54
C PRO A 279 -12.77 -19.68 -1.67
N THR A 280 -13.70 -20.14 -2.53
CA THR A 280 -13.43 -21.03 -3.68
C THR A 280 -12.48 -20.44 -4.75
N THR A 281 -11.89 -19.27 -4.52
CA THR A 281 -10.86 -18.62 -5.32
C THR A 281 -9.54 -19.39 -5.45
N GLY A 282 -9.40 -20.59 -4.87
CA GLY A 282 -8.22 -21.44 -4.98
C GLY A 282 -7.71 -21.69 -6.42
N GLN A 283 -8.58 -21.69 -7.44
CA GLN A 283 -8.14 -21.73 -8.85
C GLN A 283 -7.47 -20.43 -9.31
N ARG A 284 -7.86 -19.27 -8.79
CA ARG A 284 -7.22 -17.98 -9.14
C ARG A 284 -5.84 -17.85 -8.50
N HIS A 285 -5.62 -18.36 -7.28
CA HIS A 285 -4.34 -18.23 -6.60
C HIS A 285 -3.26 -19.20 -7.14
N THR A 286 -3.63 -20.44 -7.51
CA THR A 286 -2.70 -21.37 -8.17
C THR A 286 -2.36 -20.98 -9.60
N VAL A 287 -3.28 -20.35 -10.34
CA VAL A 287 -3.02 -19.88 -11.72
C VAL A 287 -2.16 -18.61 -11.76
N ARG A 288 -2.21 -17.78 -10.72
CA ARG A 288 -1.41 -16.55 -10.66
C ARG A 288 0.07 -16.80 -10.38
N LEU A 289 0.41 -17.81 -9.57
CA LEU A 289 1.81 -18.08 -9.17
C LEU A 289 2.50 -16.83 -8.62
N GLN A 290 1.81 -16.10 -7.74
CA GLN A 290 2.18 -14.75 -7.30
C GLN A 290 3.52 -14.71 -6.55
N ILE A 291 3.76 -15.67 -5.67
CA ILE A 291 5.02 -15.79 -4.92
C ILE A 291 6.10 -16.30 -5.86
N THR A 292 5.79 -17.34 -6.63
CA THR A 292 6.72 -18.00 -7.55
C THR A 292 7.26 -17.03 -8.59
N ARG A 293 6.41 -16.32 -9.34
CA ARG A 293 6.81 -15.38 -10.39
C ARG A 293 7.63 -14.21 -9.85
N ALA A 294 7.23 -13.62 -8.72
CA ALA A 294 7.96 -12.50 -8.13
C ALA A 294 9.35 -12.91 -7.65
N ARG A 295 9.47 -14.13 -7.09
CA ARG A 295 10.76 -14.70 -6.66
C ARG A 295 11.66 -15.02 -7.85
N GLU A 296 11.12 -15.68 -8.86
CA GLU A 296 11.85 -16.06 -10.08
C GLU A 296 12.37 -14.83 -10.81
N MET A 297 11.53 -13.81 -11.03
CA MET A 297 11.95 -12.55 -11.66
C MET A 297 13.07 -11.86 -10.88
N ALA A 298 12.97 -11.79 -9.54
CA ALA A 298 14.03 -11.22 -8.72
C ALA A 298 15.34 -12.00 -8.84
N ALA A 299 15.26 -13.34 -8.88
CA ALA A 299 16.41 -14.22 -9.02
C ALA A 299 17.07 -14.09 -10.41
N GLU A 300 16.27 -14.01 -11.47
CA GLU A 300 16.74 -13.82 -12.84
C GLU A 300 17.44 -12.46 -13.01
N LEU A 301 16.84 -11.38 -12.51
CA LEU A 301 17.46 -10.05 -12.52
C LEU A 301 18.77 -10.02 -11.71
N SER A 302 18.81 -10.72 -10.58
CA SER A 302 20.03 -10.84 -9.76
C SER A 302 21.11 -11.66 -10.46
N ALA A 303 20.73 -12.70 -11.20
CA ALA A 303 21.64 -13.58 -11.93
C ALA A 303 22.34 -12.88 -13.11
N LEU A 304 21.84 -11.73 -13.56
CA LEU A 304 22.52 -10.88 -14.54
C LEU A 304 23.88 -10.37 -14.04
N GLN A 305 24.06 -10.26 -12.71
CA GLN A 305 25.29 -9.76 -12.06
C GLN A 305 25.74 -8.38 -12.58
N TRP A 306 24.80 -7.55 -13.03
CA TRP A 306 25.07 -6.20 -13.48
C TRP A 306 25.36 -5.29 -12.29
N PRO A 307 26.56 -4.68 -12.17
CA PRO A 307 26.96 -3.94 -10.97
C PRO A 307 25.99 -2.83 -10.55
N SER A 308 25.30 -2.25 -11.54
CA SER A 308 24.39 -1.12 -11.34
C SER A 308 22.92 -1.52 -11.24
N LEU A 309 22.59 -2.82 -11.28
CA LEU A 309 21.25 -3.35 -11.03
C LEU A 309 21.28 -4.34 -9.86
N LYS A 310 20.49 -4.07 -8.83
CA LYS A 310 20.34 -4.97 -7.68
C LYS A 310 18.88 -5.35 -7.52
N ALA A 311 18.57 -6.63 -7.57
CA ALA A 311 17.22 -7.13 -7.34
C ALA A 311 17.14 -7.95 -6.05
N GLN A 312 16.00 -7.88 -5.38
CA GLN A 312 15.77 -8.64 -4.15
C GLN A 312 14.29 -9.00 -3.98
N PHE A 313 14.04 -10.23 -3.53
CA PHE A 313 12.71 -10.73 -3.20
C PHE A 313 12.51 -10.78 -1.69
N HIS A 314 11.37 -10.27 -1.22
CA HIS A 314 10.98 -10.24 0.18
C HIS A 314 9.63 -10.94 0.35
N LEU A 315 9.62 -11.97 1.19
CA LEU A 315 8.40 -12.66 1.57
C LEU A 315 7.96 -12.20 2.96
N TRP A 316 6.80 -11.57 3.06
CA TRP A 316 6.20 -11.22 4.34
C TRP A 316 5.45 -12.43 4.91
N PRO A 317 5.79 -12.89 6.13
CA PRO A 317 5.09 -14.00 6.76
C PRO A 317 3.65 -13.60 7.10
N ASP A 318 2.73 -14.55 6.93
CA ASP A 318 1.32 -14.48 7.34
C ASP A 318 0.48 -13.37 6.69
N LEU A 319 0.98 -12.74 5.63
CA LEU A 319 0.26 -11.68 4.92
C LEU A 319 -0.47 -12.21 3.70
N THR A 320 -1.69 -11.70 3.50
CA THR A 320 -2.43 -11.87 2.24
C THR A 320 -1.98 -10.84 1.20
N HIS A 321 -2.60 -10.91 0.00
CA HIS A 321 -2.34 -9.98 -1.08
C HIS A 321 -2.56 -8.52 -0.66
N GLY A 322 -3.66 -8.22 0.03
CA GLY A 322 -3.95 -6.87 0.50
C GLY A 322 -2.99 -6.41 1.61
N ASP A 323 -2.70 -7.30 2.56
CA ASP A 323 -1.91 -6.96 3.74
C ASP A 323 -0.44 -6.65 3.41
N THR A 324 0.06 -7.18 2.30
CA THR A 324 1.43 -6.96 1.82
C THR A 324 1.70 -5.51 1.41
N MET A 325 0.66 -4.75 1.05
CA MET A 325 0.77 -3.36 0.60
C MET A 325 1.47 -2.48 1.65
N MET A 326 1.02 -2.54 2.91
CA MET A 326 1.49 -1.64 3.97
C MET A 326 2.95 -1.81 4.40
N PRO A 327 3.43 -3.00 4.79
CA PRO A 327 4.82 -3.16 5.17
C PRO A 327 5.78 -2.87 4.01
N SER A 328 5.39 -3.21 2.78
CA SER A 328 6.15 -2.88 1.59
C SER A 328 6.24 -1.37 1.37
N LEU A 329 5.13 -0.64 1.52
CA LEU A 329 5.10 0.83 1.43
C LEU A 329 5.97 1.49 2.51
N MET A 330 5.87 1.02 3.75
CA MET A 330 6.66 1.55 4.87
C MET A 330 8.15 1.32 4.66
N GLN A 331 8.54 0.17 4.11
CA GLN A 331 9.94 -0.09 3.74
C GLN A 331 10.38 0.81 2.59
N ALA A 332 9.57 0.99 1.55
CA ALA A 332 9.87 1.87 0.43
C ALA A 332 10.16 3.31 0.90
N VAL A 333 9.25 3.90 1.68
CA VAL A 333 9.42 5.24 2.25
C VAL A 333 10.68 5.34 3.12
N THR A 334 10.95 4.31 3.93
CA THR A 334 12.16 4.27 4.79
C THR A 334 13.43 4.24 3.94
N ASN A 335 13.45 3.42 2.89
CA ASN A 335 14.60 3.28 2.02
C ASN A 335 14.85 4.56 1.19
N THR A 336 13.81 5.27 0.76
CA THR A 336 13.93 6.55 0.03
C THR A 336 14.70 7.59 0.84
N GLY A 337 14.45 7.69 2.14
CA GLY A 337 15.20 8.59 3.02
C GLY A 337 16.51 8.01 3.56
N MET A 338 16.88 6.76 3.25
CA MET A 338 18.02 6.15 3.91
C MET A 338 19.35 6.63 3.30
N PRO A 339 20.28 7.21 4.09
CA PRO A 339 21.57 7.65 3.58
C PRO A 339 22.43 6.45 3.15
N LYS A 340 23.28 6.64 2.13
CA LYS A 340 24.15 5.58 1.59
C LYS A 340 25.02 4.92 2.67
N ALA A 341 25.57 5.74 3.59
CA ALA A 341 26.47 5.27 4.65
C ALA A 341 25.83 4.30 5.65
N TRP A 342 24.50 4.30 5.84
CA TRP A 342 23.84 3.36 6.75
C TRP A 342 23.73 1.93 6.21
N LYS A 343 23.62 1.76 4.89
CA LYS A 343 23.59 0.40 4.29
C LYS A 343 24.88 -0.37 4.62
N ASP A 344 25.98 0.38 4.71
CA ASP A 344 27.32 -0.15 4.96
C ASP A 344 27.75 -0.06 6.44
N ALA A 345 26.96 0.60 7.29
CA ALA A 345 27.26 0.71 8.72
C ALA A 345 27.09 -0.64 9.43
N ASP A 346 28.18 -1.18 9.96
CA ASP A 346 28.14 -2.23 10.96
C ASP A 346 27.90 -1.61 12.33
N TYR A 347 26.67 -1.69 12.83
CA TYR A 347 26.31 -1.26 14.18
C TYR A 347 26.74 -2.28 15.27
N GLY A 348 27.76 -3.09 14.99
CA GLY A 348 28.22 -4.17 15.87
C GLY A 348 27.28 -5.38 15.90
N LEU A 349 26.34 -5.47 14.96
CA LEU A 349 25.35 -6.55 14.88
C LEU A 349 25.80 -7.69 13.96
N ARG A 350 26.84 -7.47 13.13
CA ARG A 350 27.29 -8.48 12.18
C ARG A 350 28.27 -9.49 12.78
N ASN A 351 28.78 -9.28 14.00
CA ASN A 351 29.63 -10.27 14.67
C ASN A 351 29.74 -10.05 16.21
N PRO A 352 28.93 -10.72 17.05
CA PRO A 352 29.01 -10.59 18.51
C PRO A 352 30.31 -11.13 19.12
N GLU A 353 31.13 -11.89 18.38
CA GLU A 353 32.37 -12.49 18.89
C GLU A 353 33.64 -11.64 18.71
N LYS A 354 33.58 -10.51 17.99
CA LYS A 354 34.74 -9.60 17.83
C LYS A 354 34.77 -8.41 18.78
N GLY A 355 33.82 -8.35 19.71
CA GLY A 355 33.73 -7.32 20.75
C GLY A 355 34.04 -7.86 22.14
N ARG A 356 35.24 -8.42 22.34
CA ARG A 356 35.85 -8.59 23.67
C ARG A 356 37.35 -8.32 23.60
#